data_AF-A0A609WHS7-F1
#
_entry.id   AF-A0A609WHS7-F1
#
_cell.length_a   1.000
_cell.length_b   1.000
_cell.length_c   1.000
_cell.angle_alpha   90.00
_cell.angle_beta   90.00
_cell.angle_gamma   90.00
#
_symmetry.space_group_name_H-M   'P 1'
#
loop_
_entity.id
_entity.type
_entity.pdbx_description
1 polymer ?
#
loop_
_entity_poly.entity_id
_entity_poly.type
_entity_poly.pdbx_seq_one_letter_code
_entity_poly.pdbx_strand_id
1 'polypeptide(L)'
;PNINGLEEMKQISRQNLTNLRESLFKLSNKEMAFLDSVLSAKLRATHASDTALVNENNIVTINAKKNLANKEVPLPVRNITSRDITHPVDDEFISFLLEPGAGGKKTINSSGAYIYSFDIKQPAFEQTSYMRLHHSSDIMKADPKQYIRGLSKEAYALLQKRDFNEDGLIFFGNDMRPGLGLYLIHKLREIPYKDREKILSMKSEKEIVKVINGVLRAEIRTPRHFFSKDYTTGLADGRGGFLTPEKTDNKRYMASKVKNDYKALIHGSENIKNNPKIVLSAVKQNGKAIMLASDNLKDNKDIIQAAVKATGKSLELVPDKYKDDKNVVLAAVRQAGGALEFASERLKNDRDVVLAAVKKDGDALRYASERLRDDKDITLTAVQSKGYILSHASARLKDDKDIVLAAVQSYGYSMQYVSERLKDDEDVVIAAIGKTGSALEHISDRFKDEKDIVLKAVQNDGYALKFASERLKDDKQIVLNSVNNYGPALEYASDRLKDDKFVVMEAVSHSGHALKYASERMRDNNSVVSIAMKNDSNASRYASERIIELLRKDVTYEFV
;
A
#
# COMPACT_ATOMS: atom_id res chain seq x y z
N PRO A 1 31.89 -11.36 -4.27
CA PRO A 1 31.26 -11.84 -5.51
C PRO A 1 31.44 -13.35 -5.62
N ASN A 2 30.37 -14.14 -5.44
CA ASN A 2 30.44 -15.56 -5.76
C ASN A 2 30.54 -15.66 -7.29
N ILE A 3 31.70 -16.05 -7.82
CA ILE A 3 32.01 -16.07 -9.25
C ILE A 3 30.96 -16.88 -10.05
N ASN A 4 30.32 -17.86 -9.41
CA ASN A 4 29.28 -18.69 -10.00
C ASN A 4 28.01 -17.92 -10.42
N GLY A 5 27.58 -16.90 -9.67
CA GLY A 5 26.29 -16.23 -9.93
C GLY A 5 26.28 -15.34 -11.19
N LEU A 6 27.41 -14.68 -11.52
CA LEU A 6 27.50 -13.84 -12.73
C LEU A 6 27.58 -14.70 -14.01
N GLU A 7 28.30 -15.82 -13.95
CA GLU A 7 28.38 -16.74 -15.10
C GLU A 7 27.05 -17.44 -15.35
N GLU A 8 26.31 -17.81 -14.30
CA GLU A 8 24.93 -18.31 -14.42
C GLU A 8 24.01 -17.29 -15.12
N MET A 9 24.08 -16.00 -14.74
CA MET A 9 23.30 -14.95 -15.42
C MET A 9 23.66 -14.79 -16.90
N LYS A 10 24.95 -14.89 -17.24
CA LYS A 10 25.39 -14.87 -18.65
C LYS A 10 24.86 -16.08 -19.42
N GLN A 11 24.84 -17.26 -18.80
CA GLN A 11 24.29 -18.46 -19.42
C GLN A 11 22.78 -18.33 -19.67
N ILE A 12 22.02 -17.85 -18.67
CA ILE A 12 20.58 -17.57 -18.81
C ILE A 12 20.34 -16.54 -19.93
N SER A 13 21.11 -15.45 -19.97
CA SER A 13 21.03 -14.44 -21.03
C SER A 13 21.20 -15.02 -22.43
N ARG A 14 22.26 -15.82 -22.63
CA ARG A 14 22.52 -16.47 -23.92
C ARG A 14 21.40 -17.41 -24.32
N GLN A 15 20.90 -18.22 -23.37
CA GLN A 15 19.79 -19.12 -23.63
C GLN A 15 18.52 -18.36 -24.03
N ASN A 16 18.19 -17.29 -23.32
CA ASN A 16 17.06 -16.42 -23.63
C ASN A 16 17.17 -15.82 -25.04
N LEU A 17 18.37 -15.36 -25.41
CA LEU A 17 18.61 -14.80 -26.74
C LEU A 17 18.49 -15.86 -27.85
N THR A 18 19.00 -17.08 -27.61
CA THR A 18 18.84 -18.22 -28.52
C THR A 18 17.37 -18.59 -28.68
N ASN A 19 16.63 -18.73 -27.58
CA ASN A 19 15.20 -19.04 -27.59
C ASN A 19 14.40 -17.99 -28.38
N LEU A 20 14.71 -16.69 -28.20
CA LEU A 20 14.07 -15.63 -28.97
C LEU A 20 14.37 -15.76 -30.46
N ARG A 21 15.64 -16.00 -30.84
CA ARG A 21 16.03 -16.19 -32.25
C ARG A 21 15.34 -17.39 -32.88
N GLU A 22 15.28 -18.51 -32.17
CA GLU A 22 14.60 -19.73 -32.64
C GLU A 22 13.09 -19.50 -32.80
N SER A 23 12.43 -18.89 -31.80
CA SER A 23 10.99 -18.60 -31.85
C SER A 23 10.60 -17.65 -32.99
N LEU A 24 11.52 -16.75 -33.38
CA LEU A 24 11.30 -15.78 -34.44
C LEU A 24 11.62 -16.33 -35.83
N PHE A 25 12.28 -17.49 -35.95
CA PHE A 25 12.74 -18.03 -37.23
C PHE A 25 13.44 -16.94 -38.08
N LYS A 26 13.02 -16.78 -39.33
CA LYS A 26 13.52 -15.74 -40.24
C LYS A 26 12.77 -14.43 -40.01
N LEU A 27 13.52 -13.35 -39.77
CA LEU A 27 12.98 -12.00 -39.75
C LEU A 27 12.69 -11.51 -41.17
N SER A 28 11.57 -10.83 -41.35
CA SER A 28 11.25 -10.12 -42.59
C SER A 28 12.14 -8.88 -42.78
N ASN A 29 12.22 -8.35 -44.02
CA ASN A 29 13.00 -7.14 -44.30
C ASN A 29 12.54 -5.93 -43.46
N LYS A 30 11.24 -5.83 -43.15
CA LYS A 30 10.70 -4.76 -42.29
C LYS A 30 11.08 -4.96 -40.82
N GLU A 31 11.04 -6.19 -40.33
CA GLU A 31 11.47 -6.53 -38.97
C GLU A 31 12.98 -6.31 -38.78
N MET A 32 13.81 -6.65 -39.76
CA MET A 32 15.25 -6.36 -39.72
C MET A 32 15.52 -4.85 -39.69
N ALA A 33 14.86 -4.06 -40.54
CA ALA A 33 15.00 -2.61 -40.53
C ALA A 33 14.52 -1.96 -39.22
N PHE A 34 13.44 -2.50 -38.63
CA PHE A 34 12.97 -2.08 -37.31
C PHE A 34 13.99 -2.45 -36.22
N LEU A 35 14.54 -3.67 -36.24
CA LEU A 35 15.57 -4.11 -35.31
C LEU A 35 16.80 -3.19 -35.38
N ASP A 36 17.28 -2.88 -36.58
CA ASP A 36 18.40 -1.95 -36.79
C ASP A 36 18.12 -0.57 -36.18
N SER A 37 16.87 -0.10 -36.30
CA SER A 37 16.43 1.17 -35.72
C SER A 37 16.41 1.12 -34.17
N VAL A 38 15.99 0.00 -33.57
CA VAL A 38 16.05 -0.23 -32.12
C VAL A 38 17.50 -0.31 -31.63
N LEU A 39 18.37 -1.04 -32.33
CA LEU A 39 19.79 -1.19 -31.98
C LEU A 39 20.58 0.12 -32.14
N SER A 40 20.16 0.97 -33.07
CA SER A 40 20.76 2.29 -33.30
C SER A 40 20.24 3.36 -32.34
N ALA A 41 19.07 3.16 -31.72
CA ALA A 41 18.51 4.10 -30.76
C ALA A 41 19.47 4.31 -29.57
N LYS A 42 19.66 5.57 -29.17
CA LYS A 42 20.40 5.87 -27.94
C LYS A 42 19.63 5.31 -26.76
N LEU A 43 20.30 4.59 -25.88
CA LEU A 43 19.70 3.99 -24.70
C LEU A 43 20.51 4.46 -23.49
N ARG A 44 19.82 4.96 -22.47
CA ARG A 44 20.44 5.45 -21.24
C ARG A 44 19.89 4.71 -20.03
N ALA A 45 20.74 4.52 -19.04
CA ALA A 45 20.36 4.05 -17.71
C ALA A 45 20.18 5.27 -16.82
N THR A 46 19.00 5.45 -16.22
CA THR A 46 18.70 6.63 -15.40
C THR A 46 18.41 6.24 -13.96
N HIS A 47 19.02 6.97 -13.01
CA HIS A 47 18.90 6.79 -11.57
C HIS A 47 18.52 8.13 -10.92
N ALA A 48 17.60 8.09 -9.95
CA ALA A 48 17.19 9.27 -9.20
C ALA A 48 17.60 9.17 -7.73
N SER A 49 18.02 10.28 -7.14
CA SER A 49 18.48 10.37 -5.75
C SER A 49 18.01 11.67 -5.11
N ASP A 50 17.68 11.64 -3.82
CA ASP A 50 17.37 12.86 -3.04
C ASP A 50 18.64 13.65 -2.66
N THR A 51 19.82 13.04 -2.79
CA THR A 51 21.12 13.67 -2.53
C THR A 51 22.00 13.71 -3.78
N ALA A 52 22.89 14.69 -3.83
CA ALA A 52 23.90 14.75 -4.88
C ALA A 52 24.90 13.58 -4.69
N LEU A 53 25.10 12.80 -5.75
CA LEU A 53 25.95 11.59 -5.75
C LEU A 53 27.33 11.81 -6.37
N VAL A 54 27.67 13.08 -6.68
CA VAL A 54 28.92 13.47 -7.34
C VAL A 54 29.94 13.85 -6.27
N ASN A 55 31.12 13.24 -6.31
CA ASN A 55 32.24 13.62 -5.44
C ASN A 55 33.06 14.78 -6.03
N GLU A 56 34.05 15.26 -5.26
CA GLU A 56 34.97 16.35 -5.65
C GLU A 56 35.73 16.10 -6.96
N ASN A 57 35.94 14.82 -7.33
CA ASN A 57 36.61 14.40 -8.56
C ASN A 57 35.66 14.25 -9.76
N ASN A 58 34.43 14.77 -9.64
CA ASN A 58 33.36 14.66 -10.63
C ASN A 58 32.98 13.21 -10.99
N ILE A 59 33.03 12.30 -9.99
CA ILE A 59 32.64 10.90 -10.14
C ILE A 59 31.29 10.69 -9.45
N VAL A 60 30.28 10.21 -10.19
CA VAL A 60 29.04 9.73 -9.58
C VAL A 60 29.29 8.40 -8.92
N THR A 61 28.97 8.28 -7.62
CA THR A 61 29.03 7.04 -6.86
C THR A 61 27.64 6.62 -6.44
N ILE A 62 27.20 5.45 -6.91
CA ILE A 62 25.93 4.84 -6.50
C ILE A 62 26.25 3.52 -5.81
N ASN A 63 25.66 3.29 -4.65
CA ASN A 63 25.81 2.06 -3.89
C ASN A 63 24.46 1.36 -3.81
N ALA A 64 24.45 0.04 -3.93
CA ALA A 64 23.27 -0.75 -3.63
C ALA A 64 22.86 -0.54 -2.16
N LYS A 65 21.57 -0.70 -1.86
CA LYS A 65 21.05 -0.57 -0.50
C LYS A 65 21.62 -1.71 0.35
N LYS A 66 22.79 -1.51 0.95
CA LYS A 66 23.25 -2.41 2.01
C LYS A 66 22.17 -2.41 3.09
N ASN A 67 21.81 -3.59 3.59
CA ASN A 67 21.14 -3.80 4.87
C ASN A 67 21.46 -2.64 5.82
N LEU A 68 20.50 -1.71 5.97
CA LEU A 68 20.57 -0.51 6.81
C LEU A 68 20.46 -0.86 8.31
N ALA A 69 20.80 -2.10 8.67
CA ALA A 69 20.75 -2.60 10.04
C ALA A 69 22.04 -2.34 10.83
N ASN A 70 23.15 -1.89 10.22
CA ASN A 70 24.46 -1.87 10.88
C ASN A 70 25.31 -0.59 10.74
N LYS A 71 24.72 0.58 10.48
CA LYS A 71 25.40 1.87 10.76
C LYS A 71 24.39 2.90 11.23
N GLU A 72 24.63 3.45 12.42
CA GLU A 72 23.90 4.56 13.06
C GLU A 72 23.92 5.81 12.16
N VAL A 73 22.99 5.87 11.21
CA VAL A 73 22.63 7.11 10.50
C VAL A 73 21.12 7.27 10.67
N PRO A 74 20.63 8.34 11.31
CA PRO A 74 19.20 8.54 11.51
C PRO A 74 18.50 8.69 10.14
N LEU A 75 17.67 7.72 9.78
CA LEU A 75 16.82 7.81 8.59
C LEU A 75 15.59 8.67 8.90
N PRO A 76 15.15 9.57 7.99
CA PRO A 76 13.84 10.18 8.07
C PRO A 76 12.75 9.14 7.74
N VAL A 77 11.78 9.04 8.63
CA VAL A 77 10.71 8.04 8.65
C VAL A 77 9.96 7.98 7.32
N ARG A 78 10.14 6.89 6.57
CA ARG A 78 9.24 6.45 5.49
C ARG A 78 8.75 5.04 5.82
N ASN A 79 7.43 4.88 5.79
CA ASN A 79 6.72 3.63 6.03
C ASN A 79 7.16 2.54 5.04
N ILE A 80 7.95 1.58 5.53
CA ILE A 80 8.25 0.31 4.86
C ILE A 80 6.97 -0.54 4.93
N THR A 81 6.55 -1.12 3.81
CA THR A 81 5.38 -2.02 3.76
C THR A 81 5.83 -3.46 3.60
N SER A 82 4.98 -4.43 3.97
CA SER A 82 5.28 -5.87 3.94
C SER A 82 5.63 -6.45 2.55
N ARG A 83 5.51 -5.68 1.46
CA ARG A 83 6.04 -6.04 0.14
C ARG A 83 7.54 -5.82 -0.03
N ASP A 84 8.17 -4.99 0.81
CA ASP A 84 9.62 -4.73 0.76
C ASP A 84 10.46 -5.91 1.28
N ILE A 85 9.81 -7.00 1.74
CA ILE A 85 10.44 -8.08 2.52
C ILE A 85 10.66 -9.38 1.71
N THR A 86 10.16 -9.50 0.46
CA THR A 86 10.14 -10.81 -0.22
C THR A 86 11.30 -11.11 -1.19
N HIS A 87 12.28 -10.22 -1.41
CA HIS A 87 13.39 -10.49 -2.34
C HIS A 87 14.76 -10.08 -1.77
N PRO A 88 15.43 -10.95 -0.98
CA PRO A 88 16.74 -10.66 -0.38
C PRO A 88 17.86 -10.39 -1.41
N VAL A 89 17.66 -10.75 -2.68
CA VAL A 89 18.62 -10.56 -3.78
C VAL A 89 18.61 -9.11 -4.32
N ASP A 90 17.50 -8.38 -4.16
CA ASP A 90 17.35 -7.04 -4.75
C ASP A 90 18.19 -5.96 -4.04
N ASP A 91 18.59 -6.20 -2.79
CA ASP A 91 19.41 -5.27 -1.99
C ASP A 91 20.90 -5.26 -2.41
N GLU A 92 21.35 -6.25 -3.18
CA GLU A 92 22.73 -6.30 -3.70
C GLU A 92 22.91 -5.57 -5.04
N PHE A 93 21.82 -5.14 -5.68
CA PHE A 93 21.86 -4.50 -6.99
C PHE A 93 21.36 -3.06 -6.94
N ILE A 94 21.99 -2.22 -7.76
CA ILE A 94 21.55 -0.87 -8.07
C ILE A 94 20.59 -0.97 -9.25
N SER A 95 19.41 -0.36 -9.07
CA SER A 95 18.40 -0.24 -10.11
C SER A 95 18.55 1.03 -10.93
N PHE A 96 18.47 0.88 -12.24
CA PHE A 96 18.36 1.97 -13.21
C PHE A 96 17.15 1.73 -14.11
N LEU A 97 16.42 2.79 -14.45
CA LEU A 97 15.38 2.71 -15.46
C LEU A 97 15.99 2.85 -16.86
N LEU A 98 15.57 2.01 -17.82
CA LEU A 98 15.95 2.19 -19.21
C LEU A 98 15.19 3.37 -19.83
N GLU A 99 15.96 4.32 -20.36
CA GLU A 99 15.46 5.50 -21.07
C GLU A 99 15.96 5.52 -22.52
N PRO A 100 15.06 5.31 -23.50
CA PRO A 100 15.41 5.47 -24.89
C PRO A 100 15.45 6.96 -25.28
N GLY A 101 16.44 7.32 -26.11
CA GLY A 101 16.66 8.63 -26.71
C GLY A 101 17.75 9.47 -26.05
N ALA A 102 18.27 10.46 -26.78
CA ALA A 102 19.34 11.36 -26.31
C ALA A 102 18.95 12.28 -25.14
N GLY A 103 17.66 12.49 -24.90
CA GLY A 103 17.18 13.57 -24.02
C GLY A 103 16.92 13.20 -22.57
N GLY A 104 17.07 11.93 -22.18
CA GLY A 104 16.75 11.44 -20.83
C GLY A 104 15.35 11.86 -20.36
N LYS A 105 14.31 11.69 -21.19
CA LYS A 105 12.99 12.34 -21.01
C LYS A 105 11.87 11.39 -20.61
N LYS A 106 12.11 10.36 -19.79
CA LYS A 106 11.02 9.46 -19.39
C LYS A 106 10.36 9.96 -18.10
N THR A 107 9.12 10.42 -18.26
CA THR A 107 8.26 10.94 -17.19
C THR A 107 7.65 9.81 -16.35
N ILE A 108 8.34 9.26 -15.36
CA ILE A 108 7.66 8.45 -14.31
C ILE A 108 8.39 8.57 -12.96
N ASN A 109 7.65 9.05 -11.95
CA ASN A 109 7.68 8.79 -10.49
C ASN A 109 8.95 8.26 -9.80
N SER A 110 10.15 8.54 -10.30
CA SER A 110 11.38 8.33 -9.55
C SER A 110 11.43 9.41 -8.47
N SER A 111 11.29 8.99 -7.21
CA SER A 111 11.50 9.88 -6.08
C SER A 111 13.00 10.21 -6.03
N GLY A 112 13.34 11.46 -6.31
CA GLY A 112 14.71 11.95 -6.25
C GLY A 112 14.78 13.40 -6.73
N ALA A 113 15.49 14.24 -5.99
CA ALA A 113 15.77 15.63 -6.38
C ALA A 113 16.77 15.70 -7.55
N TYR A 114 17.71 14.76 -7.64
CA TYR A 114 18.74 14.66 -8.65
C TYR A 114 18.49 13.46 -9.55
N ILE A 115 18.67 13.65 -10.86
CA ILE A 115 18.59 12.59 -11.87
C ILE A 115 19.95 12.47 -12.53
N TYR A 116 20.47 11.25 -12.57
CA TYR A 116 21.72 10.88 -13.23
C TYR A 116 21.41 9.92 -14.36
N SER A 117 21.89 10.22 -15.56
CA SER A 117 21.64 9.41 -16.74
C SER A 117 22.96 9.08 -17.44
N PHE A 118 23.15 7.81 -17.74
CA PHE A 118 24.41 7.23 -18.24
C PHE A 118 24.16 6.52 -19.57
N ASP A 119 25.12 6.55 -20.50
CA ASP A 119 25.02 5.71 -21.70
C ASP A 119 25.18 4.24 -21.32
N ILE A 120 24.28 3.36 -21.78
CA ILE A 120 24.36 1.94 -21.45
C ILE A 120 25.55 1.23 -22.14
N LYS A 121 26.24 1.90 -23.08
CA LYS A 121 27.48 1.41 -23.69
C LYS A 121 28.72 1.60 -22.81
N GLN A 122 28.57 2.19 -21.62
CA GLN A 122 29.70 2.29 -20.71
C GLN A 122 30.09 0.89 -20.19
N PRO A 123 31.39 0.63 -19.97
CA PRO A 123 31.88 -0.69 -19.53
C PRO A 123 31.17 -1.24 -18.29
N ALA A 124 30.76 -0.36 -17.36
CA ALA A 124 30.02 -0.74 -16.16
C ALA A 124 28.71 -1.49 -16.49
N PHE A 125 28.00 -1.08 -17.54
CA PHE A 125 26.77 -1.75 -17.97
C PHE A 125 27.06 -2.97 -18.83
N GLU A 126 27.97 -2.87 -19.80
CA GLU A 126 28.26 -3.96 -20.74
C GLU A 126 28.93 -5.18 -20.09
N GLN A 127 29.68 -5.00 -19.00
CA GLN A 127 30.46 -6.08 -18.40
C GLN A 127 29.83 -6.69 -17.15
N THR A 128 29.02 -5.93 -16.41
CA THR A 128 28.57 -6.34 -15.06
C THR A 128 27.06 -6.26 -14.85
N SER A 129 26.32 -5.64 -15.75
CA SER A 129 24.89 -5.37 -15.56
C SER A 129 24.02 -6.28 -16.41
N TYR A 130 22.76 -6.43 -16.01
CA TYR A 130 21.74 -7.11 -16.81
C TYR A 130 20.46 -6.28 -16.89
N MET A 131 19.68 -6.50 -17.95
CA MET A 131 18.38 -5.88 -18.19
C MET A 131 17.26 -6.87 -17.96
N ARG A 132 16.21 -6.43 -17.27
CA ARG A 132 14.88 -7.05 -17.27
C ARG A 132 13.96 -6.18 -18.11
N LEU A 133 13.12 -6.77 -18.94
CA LEU A 133 12.25 -5.99 -19.84
C LEU A 133 11.00 -5.41 -19.16
N HIS A 134 10.69 -5.90 -17.96
CA HIS A 134 9.55 -5.48 -17.15
C HIS A 134 10.00 -5.11 -15.74
N HIS A 135 9.40 -4.05 -15.19
CA HIS A 135 9.69 -3.58 -13.85
C HIS A 135 9.06 -4.51 -12.81
N SER A 136 9.74 -4.75 -11.70
CA SER A 136 9.25 -5.59 -10.58
C SER A 136 8.00 -5.06 -9.86
N SER A 137 7.49 -3.88 -10.23
CA SER A 137 6.36 -3.22 -9.56
C SER A 137 5.15 -3.20 -10.48
N ASP A 138 4.04 -3.78 -10.01
CA ASP A 138 2.74 -3.77 -10.69
C ASP A 138 2.17 -2.37 -10.95
N ILE A 139 2.74 -1.34 -10.31
CA ILE A 139 2.35 0.07 -10.46
C ILE A 139 2.93 0.67 -11.76
N MET A 140 4.02 0.10 -12.29
CA MET A 140 4.73 0.61 -13.47
C MET A 140 4.44 -0.23 -14.73
N LYS A 141 3.17 -0.39 -15.11
CA LYS A 141 2.80 -1.07 -16.36
C LYS A 141 3.07 -0.19 -17.59
N ALA A 142 3.46 -0.82 -18.70
CA ALA A 142 3.57 -0.14 -19.97
C ALA A 142 2.17 0.24 -20.48
N ASP A 143 2.02 1.46 -21.01
CA ASP A 143 0.76 1.92 -21.62
C ASP A 143 0.99 2.34 -23.07
N PRO A 144 0.76 1.44 -24.05
CA PRO A 144 0.95 1.76 -25.45
C PRO A 144 0.01 2.87 -25.93
N LYS A 145 -1.16 3.09 -25.31
CA LYS A 145 -2.11 4.16 -25.70
C LYS A 145 -1.53 5.55 -25.46
N GLN A 146 -0.70 5.70 -24.42
CA GLN A 146 -0.04 6.96 -24.11
C GLN A 146 0.96 7.39 -25.18
N TYR A 147 1.63 6.42 -25.84
CA TYR A 147 2.78 6.70 -26.72
C TYR A 147 2.50 6.44 -28.21
N ILE A 148 1.69 5.44 -28.54
CA ILE A 148 1.45 4.97 -29.92
C ILE A 148 -0.03 5.16 -30.26
N ARG A 149 -0.35 6.18 -31.05
CA ARG A 149 -1.74 6.54 -31.40
C ARG A 149 -2.29 5.73 -32.57
N GLY A 150 -3.57 5.41 -32.52
CA GLY A 150 -4.33 4.84 -33.63
C GLY A 150 -3.99 3.39 -33.92
N LEU A 151 -3.74 2.59 -32.88
CA LEU A 151 -3.78 1.13 -32.99
C LEU A 151 -5.21 0.65 -32.69
N SER A 152 -5.54 -0.57 -33.10
CA SER A 152 -6.80 -1.23 -32.72
C SER A 152 -6.88 -1.48 -31.21
N LYS A 153 -8.12 -1.65 -30.70
CA LYS A 153 -8.36 -2.02 -29.29
C LYS A 153 -7.68 -3.35 -28.93
N GLU A 154 -7.69 -4.30 -29.87
CA GLU A 154 -7.05 -5.61 -29.72
C GLU A 154 -5.53 -5.48 -29.62
N ALA A 155 -4.89 -4.72 -30.51
CA ALA A 155 -3.45 -4.47 -30.44
C ALA A 155 -3.04 -3.83 -29.10
N TYR A 156 -3.81 -2.87 -28.59
CA TYR A 156 -3.53 -2.28 -27.28
C TYR A 156 -3.61 -3.31 -26.15
N ALA A 157 -4.60 -4.22 -26.18
CA ALA A 157 -4.74 -5.24 -25.15
C ALA A 157 -3.60 -6.26 -25.19
N LEU A 158 -3.19 -6.69 -26.38
CA LEU A 158 -2.10 -7.65 -26.58
C LEU A 158 -0.73 -7.07 -26.21
N LEU A 159 -0.45 -5.81 -26.56
CA LEU A 159 0.80 -5.14 -26.15
C LEU A 159 0.88 -4.88 -24.63
N GLN A 160 -0.25 -4.80 -23.93
CA GLN A 160 -0.30 -4.67 -22.48
C GLN A 160 -0.21 -6.02 -21.75
N LYS A 161 -0.43 -7.14 -22.45
CA LYS A 161 -0.43 -8.48 -21.86
C LYS A 161 0.98 -8.90 -21.52
N ARG A 162 1.17 -9.30 -20.26
CA ARG A 162 2.40 -9.88 -19.72
C ARG A 162 2.48 -11.36 -20.09
N ASP A 163 3.62 -11.83 -20.57
CA ASP A 163 3.87 -13.24 -20.85
C ASP A 163 4.24 -13.96 -19.54
N PHE A 164 3.70 -15.17 -19.33
CA PHE A 164 3.86 -15.92 -18.06
C PHE A 164 5.31 -16.33 -17.75
N ASN A 165 6.20 -16.31 -18.74
CA ASN A 165 7.62 -16.72 -18.62
C ASN A 165 8.60 -15.53 -18.52
N GLU A 166 8.11 -14.30 -18.32
CA GLU A 166 8.96 -13.09 -18.36
C GLU A 166 9.88 -12.91 -17.15
N ASP A 167 9.59 -13.53 -16.00
CA ASP A 167 10.42 -13.36 -14.80
C ASP A 167 11.84 -13.94 -14.97
N GLY A 168 12.02 -14.87 -15.91
CA GLY A 168 13.32 -15.41 -16.34
C GLY A 168 13.97 -14.67 -17.51
N LEU A 169 13.28 -13.70 -18.14
CA LEU A 169 13.75 -13.02 -19.34
C LEU A 169 14.71 -11.87 -19.01
N ILE A 170 15.95 -12.25 -18.71
CA ILE A 170 17.06 -11.32 -18.49
C ILE A 170 18.04 -11.32 -19.66
N PHE A 171 18.69 -10.19 -19.88
CA PHE A 171 19.77 -10.04 -20.86
C PHE A 171 20.98 -9.38 -20.22
N PHE A 172 22.14 -10.03 -20.26
CA PHE A 172 23.36 -9.60 -19.59
C PHE A 172 24.26 -8.81 -20.55
N GLY A 173 24.77 -7.67 -20.11
CA GLY A 173 25.81 -6.93 -20.82
C GLY A 173 25.44 -6.60 -22.26
N ASN A 174 26.28 -7.03 -23.20
CA ASN A 174 26.08 -6.81 -24.64
C ASN A 174 24.81 -7.46 -25.21
N ASP A 175 24.22 -8.44 -24.54
CA ASP A 175 22.98 -9.08 -24.97
C ASP A 175 21.74 -8.20 -24.73
N MET A 176 21.85 -7.15 -23.89
CA MET A 176 20.74 -6.27 -23.53
C MET A 176 20.03 -5.66 -24.74
N ARG A 177 20.79 -5.10 -25.70
CA ARG A 177 20.21 -4.38 -26.85
C ARG A 177 19.60 -5.35 -27.88
N PRO A 178 20.28 -6.44 -28.28
CA PRO A 178 19.67 -7.49 -29.11
C PRO A 178 18.45 -8.12 -28.47
N GLY A 179 18.49 -8.45 -27.18
CA GLY A 179 17.37 -9.02 -26.43
C GLY A 179 16.14 -8.11 -26.43
N LEU A 180 16.34 -6.83 -26.13
CA LEU A 180 15.29 -5.80 -26.21
C LEU A 180 14.63 -5.75 -27.60
N GLY A 181 15.44 -5.69 -28.66
CA GLY A 181 14.94 -5.56 -30.03
C GLY A 181 14.19 -6.81 -30.51
N LEU A 182 14.74 -7.99 -30.26
CA LEU A 182 14.09 -9.25 -30.63
C LEU A 182 12.80 -9.48 -29.85
N TYR A 183 12.77 -9.16 -28.55
CA TYR A 183 11.56 -9.26 -27.76
C TYR A 183 10.45 -8.30 -28.24
N LEU A 184 10.81 -7.07 -28.64
CA LEU A 184 9.82 -6.17 -29.25
C LEU A 184 9.22 -6.80 -30.52
N ILE A 185 10.03 -7.39 -31.39
CA ILE A 185 9.53 -8.09 -32.59
C ILE A 185 8.62 -9.25 -32.20
N HIS A 186 8.98 -10.03 -31.17
CA HIS A 186 8.14 -11.09 -30.64
C HIS A 186 6.75 -10.57 -30.26
N LYS A 187 6.65 -9.49 -29.47
CA LYS A 187 5.36 -8.86 -29.11
C LYS A 187 4.63 -8.28 -30.32
N LEU A 188 5.35 -7.72 -31.29
CA LEU A 188 4.75 -7.21 -32.51
C LEU A 188 4.15 -8.32 -33.38
N ARG A 189 4.63 -9.55 -33.31
CA ARG A 189 4.03 -10.67 -34.05
C ARG A 189 2.69 -11.14 -33.48
N GLU A 190 2.42 -10.86 -32.21
CA GLU A 190 1.17 -11.23 -31.55
C GLU A 190 0.01 -10.32 -31.94
N ILE A 191 0.26 -9.08 -32.38
CA ILE A 191 -0.79 -8.11 -32.70
C ILE A 191 -1.30 -8.21 -34.14
N PRO A 192 -2.52 -7.70 -34.44
CA PRO A 192 -3.09 -7.71 -35.77
C PRO A 192 -2.16 -7.13 -36.84
N TYR A 193 -2.16 -7.73 -38.04
CA TYR A 193 -1.24 -7.41 -39.13
C TYR A 193 -1.15 -5.91 -39.46
N LYS A 194 -2.30 -5.21 -39.56
CA LYS A 194 -2.32 -3.76 -39.88
C LYS A 194 -1.65 -2.91 -38.80
N ASP A 195 -1.83 -3.26 -37.54
CA ASP A 195 -1.22 -2.55 -36.40
C ASP A 195 0.29 -2.84 -36.32
N ARG A 196 0.69 -4.10 -36.57
CA ARG A 196 2.09 -4.51 -36.69
C ARG A 196 2.81 -3.73 -37.78
N GLU A 197 2.26 -3.68 -38.99
CA GLU A 197 2.86 -2.96 -40.12
C GLU A 197 3.05 -1.47 -39.83
N LYS A 198 2.10 -0.86 -39.10
CA LYS A 198 2.21 0.52 -38.66
C LYS A 198 3.39 0.73 -37.72
N ILE A 199 3.59 -0.15 -36.73
CA ILE A 199 4.72 -0.03 -35.82
C ILE A 199 6.05 -0.33 -36.54
N LEU A 200 6.11 -1.35 -37.39
CA LEU A 200 7.31 -1.67 -38.18
C LEU A 200 7.71 -0.56 -39.18
N SER A 201 6.78 0.31 -39.56
CA SER A 201 7.06 1.49 -40.40
C SER A 201 7.72 2.64 -39.65
N MET A 202 7.74 2.61 -38.31
CA MET A 202 8.37 3.63 -37.46
C MET A 202 9.88 3.46 -37.46
N LYS A 203 10.60 4.44 -38.01
CA LYS A 203 12.06 4.37 -38.20
C LYS A 203 12.83 5.47 -37.50
N SER A 204 12.19 6.60 -37.19
CA SER A 204 12.91 7.70 -36.53
C SER A 204 13.17 7.40 -35.06
N GLU A 205 14.26 7.93 -34.50
CA GLU A 205 14.60 7.77 -33.08
C GLU A 205 13.41 8.16 -32.18
N LYS A 206 12.71 9.27 -32.50
CA LYS A 206 11.53 9.72 -31.74
C LYS A 206 10.38 8.71 -31.75
N GLU A 207 10.19 7.96 -32.83
CA GLU A 207 9.14 6.94 -32.93
C GLU A 207 9.56 5.66 -32.23
N ILE A 208 10.81 5.21 -32.40
CA ILE A 208 11.36 4.05 -31.70
C ILE A 208 11.28 4.25 -30.17
N VAL A 209 11.59 5.45 -29.68
CA VAL A 209 11.40 5.85 -28.27
C VAL A 209 9.96 5.63 -27.81
N LYS A 210 8.97 6.00 -28.63
CA LYS A 210 7.55 5.79 -28.32
C LYS A 210 7.19 4.31 -28.29
N VAL A 211 7.76 3.50 -29.20
CA VAL A 211 7.53 2.05 -29.22
C VAL A 211 8.08 1.40 -27.95
N ILE A 212 9.37 1.64 -27.63
CA ILE A 212 10.00 1.10 -26.43
C ILE A 212 9.25 1.55 -25.16
N ASN A 213 8.89 2.83 -25.05
CA ASN A 213 8.15 3.34 -23.90
C ASN A 213 6.67 2.92 -23.86
N GLY A 214 6.08 2.58 -24.99
CA GLY A 214 4.70 2.11 -25.07
C GLY A 214 4.57 0.64 -24.71
N VAL A 215 5.54 -0.17 -25.09
CA VAL A 215 5.48 -1.64 -24.93
C VAL A 215 6.22 -2.10 -23.68
N LEU A 216 7.29 -1.41 -23.26
CA LEU A 216 8.20 -1.90 -22.22
C LEU A 216 8.46 -0.90 -21.08
N ARG A 217 8.78 -1.48 -19.93
CA ARG A 217 9.23 -0.80 -18.71
C ARG A 217 10.50 -1.48 -18.20
N ALA A 218 11.51 -1.51 -19.07
CA ALA A 218 12.76 -2.19 -18.81
C ALA A 218 13.58 -1.52 -17.69
N GLU A 219 14.21 -2.34 -16.87
CA GLU A 219 15.08 -1.98 -15.76
C GLU A 219 16.46 -2.60 -16.01
N ILE A 220 17.52 -1.86 -15.69
CA ILE A 220 18.90 -2.33 -15.70
C ILE A 220 19.37 -2.47 -14.25
N ARG A 221 20.01 -3.60 -13.94
CA ARG A 221 20.52 -3.93 -12.60
C ARG A 221 22.04 -4.04 -12.66
N THR A 222 22.72 -3.30 -11.79
CA THR A 222 24.19 -3.30 -11.66
C THR A 222 24.60 -3.73 -10.26
N PRO A 223 25.57 -4.63 -10.08
CA PRO A 223 25.95 -5.13 -8.76
C PRO A 223 26.63 -4.06 -7.89
N ARG A 224 26.18 -3.95 -6.63
CA ARG A 224 26.82 -3.34 -5.43
C ARG A 224 27.33 -1.90 -5.50
N HIS A 225 28.17 -1.56 -6.48
CA HIS A 225 28.84 -0.28 -6.61
C HIS A 225 28.88 0.13 -8.08
N PHE A 226 28.48 1.36 -8.37
CA PHE A 226 28.56 1.96 -9.69
C PHE A 226 29.32 3.28 -9.61
N PHE A 227 30.30 3.44 -10.48
CA PHE A 227 31.12 4.64 -10.59
C PHE A 227 31.14 5.09 -12.05
N SER A 228 30.91 6.39 -12.30
CA SER A 228 31.10 6.94 -13.64
C SER A 228 31.51 8.40 -13.62
N LYS A 229 32.40 8.77 -14.55
CA LYS A 229 32.77 10.16 -14.88
C LYS A 229 31.98 10.71 -16.07
N ASP A 230 31.35 9.84 -16.85
CA ASP A 230 30.59 10.20 -18.03
C ASP A 230 29.10 10.07 -17.70
N TYR A 231 28.45 11.20 -17.45
CA TYR A 231 27.04 11.22 -17.10
C TYR A 231 26.42 12.57 -17.48
N THR A 232 25.11 12.55 -17.70
CA THR A 232 24.30 13.76 -17.75
C THR A 232 23.49 13.85 -16.47
N THR A 233 23.54 14.99 -15.79
CA THR A 233 22.72 15.24 -14.60
C THR A 233 21.63 16.26 -14.90
N GLY A 234 20.50 16.12 -14.22
CA GLY A 234 19.42 17.08 -14.23
C GLY A 234 18.75 17.12 -12.85
N LEU A 235 18.06 18.22 -12.59
CA LEU A 235 17.27 18.38 -11.37
C LEU A 235 15.83 18.02 -11.68
N ALA A 236 15.16 17.29 -10.80
CA ALA A 236 13.78 16.89 -11.00
C ALA A 236 12.83 18.07 -10.71
N ASP A 237 11.80 18.23 -11.54
CA ASP A 237 10.72 19.18 -11.25
C ASP A 237 9.62 18.61 -10.35
N GLY A 238 9.73 17.34 -9.94
CA GLY A 238 8.79 16.63 -9.07
C GLY A 238 7.72 15.80 -9.80
N ARG A 239 7.46 16.06 -11.10
CA ARG A 239 6.50 15.28 -11.93
C ARG A 239 7.18 14.52 -13.08
N GLY A 240 8.44 14.14 -12.87
CA GLY A 240 9.25 13.45 -13.87
C GLY A 240 9.70 14.34 -15.03
N GLY A 241 9.62 15.66 -14.89
CA GLY A 241 10.27 16.62 -15.77
C GLY A 241 11.59 17.13 -15.18
N PHE A 242 12.31 17.92 -15.97
CA PHE A 242 13.63 18.44 -15.59
C PHE A 242 13.60 19.95 -15.35
N LEU A 243 14.43 20.39 -14.41
CA LEU A 243 14.83 21.77 -14.27
C LEU A 243 16.19 21.98 -14.94
N THR A 244 16.30 23.07 -15.68
CA THR A 244 17.58 23.61 -16.19
C THR A 244 18.35 24.24 -15.02
N PRO A 245 19.50 23.68 -14.59
CA PRO A 245 20.26 24.19 -13.44
C PRO A 245 20.59 25.67 -13.53
N GLU A 246 20.91 26.17 -14.73
CA GLU A 246 21.28 27.58 -14.96
C GLU A 246 20.08 28.55 -14.79
N LYS A 247 18.85 28.02 -14.76
CA LYS A 247 17.61 28.80 -14.64
C LYS A 247 16.97 28.70 -13.26
N THR A 248 17.58 27.99 -12.30
CA THR A 248 16.99 27.81 -10.96
C THR A 248 16.99 29.08 -10.11
N ASP A 249 17.71 30.13 -10.51
CA ASP A 249 17.61 31.48 -9.93
C ASP A 249 16.59 32.38 -10.66
N ASN A 250 16.06 31.95 -11.82
CA ASN A 250 15.10 32.73 -12.58
C ASN A 250 13.69 32.63 -11.97
N LYS A 251 13.19 33.76 -11.42
CA LYS A 251 11.89 33.85 -10.75
C LYS A 251 10.72 33.36 -11.60
N ARG A 252 10.62 33.77 -12.87
CA ARG A 252 9.49 33.41 -13.74
C ARG A 252 9.52 31.92 -14.08
N TYR A 253 10.71 31.40 -14.39
CA TYR A 253 10.94 30.00 -14.66
C TYR A 253 10.57 29.15 -13.43
N MET A 254 11.14 29.45 -12.27
CA MET A 254 10.87 28.71 -11.04
C MET A 254 9.43 28.85 -10.58
N ALA A 255 8.80 30.01 -10.71
CA ALA A 255 7.38 30.16 -10.41
C ALA A 255 6.51 29.23 -11.28
N SER A 256 6.83 29.07 -12.56
CA SER A 256 6.10 28.16 -13.45
C SER A 256 6.29 26.68 -13.08
N LYS A 257 7.47 26.32 -12.59
CA LYS A 257 7.82 24.96 -12.15
C LYS A 257 7.20 24.64 -10.79
N VAL A 258 7.31 25.55 -9.83
CA VAL A 258 6.70 25.41 -8.50
C VAL A 258 5.18 25.39 -8.58
N LYS A 259 4.55 26.17 -9.46
CA LYS A 259 3.10 26.10 -9.71
C LYS A 259 2.64 24.71 -10.14
N ASN A 260 3.52 23.99 -10.85
CA ASN A 260 3.26 22.65 -11.33
C ASN A 260 3.50 21.60 -10.22
N ASP A 261 4.60 21.72 -9.49
CA ASP A 261 4.90 20.88 -8.34
C ASP A 261 5.78 21.63 -7.35
N TYR A 262 5.32 21.70 -6.10
CA TYR A 262 6.01 22.40 -5.02
C TYR A 262 7.45 21.91 -4.80
N LYS A 263 7.76 20.64 -5.11
CA LYS A 263 9.10 20.06 -4.91
C LYS A 263 10.17 20.76 -5.72
N ALA A 264 9.83 21.36 -6.86
CA ALA A 264 10.77 22.15 -7.64
C ALA A 264 11.45 23.26 -6.81
N LEU A 265 10.80 23.74 -5.74
CA LEU A 265 11.35 24.76 -4.85
C LEU A 265 12.66 24.33 -4.15
N ILE A 266 12.89 23.03 -3.94
CA ILE A 266 14.12 22.51 -3.30
C ILE A 266 15.39 23.00 -4.02
N HIS A 267 15.28 23.15 -5.34
CA HIS A 267 16.36 23.55 -6.24
C HIS A 267 16.46 25.06 -6.46
N GLY A 268 15.49 25.84 -5.99
CA GLY A 268 15.54 27.29 -6.07
C GLY A 268 16.76 27.83 -5.31
N SER A 269 17.36 28.90 -5.83
CA SER A 269 18.34 29.68 -5.07
C SER A 269 17.72 30.23 -3.78
N GLU A 270 18.55 30.74 -2.87
CA GLU A 270 18.05 31.44 -1.68
C GLU A 270 17.14 32.62 -2.04
N ASN A 271 17.38 33.31 -3.15
CA ASN A 271 16.50 34.37 -3.66
C ASN A 271 15.11 33.85 -4.07
N ILE A 272 15.02 32.62 -4.59
CA ILE A 272 13.76 31.95 -4.92
C ILE A 272 13.06 31.44 -3.65
N LYS A 273 13.81 30.83 -2.74
CA LYS A 273 13.31 30.32 -1.45
C LYS A 273 12.90 31.43 -0.48
N ASN A 274 13.40 32.65 -0.68
CA ASN A 274 12.98 33.86 0.02
C ASN A 274 11.92 34.67 -0.77
N ASN A 275 11.34 34.13 -1.85
CA ASN A 275 10.27 34.80 -2.58
C ASN A 275 8.90 34.43 -2.02
N PRO A 276 8.15 35.36 -1.38
CA PRO A 276 6.89 35.01 -0.72
C PRO A 276 5.84 34.44 -1.67
N LYS A 277 5.77 34.91 -2.93
CA LYS A 277 4.77 34.44 -3.90
C LYS A 277 5.05 33.00 -4.35
N ILE A 278 6.32 32.67 -4.60
CA ILE A 278 6.71 31.32 -5.02
C ILE A 278 6.53 30.34 -3.86
N VAL A 279 7.02 30.70 -2.66
CA VAL A 279 6.84 29.89 -1.45
C VAL A 279 5.36 29.70 -1.11
N LEU A 280 4.55 30.77 -1.19
CA LEU A 280 3.11 30.67 -0.96
C LEU A 280 2.44 29.70 -1.96
N SER A 281 2.86 29.71 -3.23
CA SER A 281 2.39 28.75 -4.23
C SER A 281 2.78 27.31 -3.91
N ALA A 282 3.95 27.10 -3.29
CA ALA A 282 4.43 25.79 -2.86
C ALA A 282 3.65 25.28 -1.64
N VAL A 283 3.56 26.09 -0.57
CA VAL A 283 2.89 25.68 0.69
C VAL A 283 1.39 25.44 0.52
N LYS A 284 0.74 26.13 -0.42
CA LYS A 284 -0.68 25.90 -0.74
C LYS A 284 -0.94 24.53 -1.38
N GLN A 285 0.05 23.94 -2.05
CA GLN A 285 -0.06 22.58 -2.59
C GLN A 285 0.20 21.53 -1.50
N ASN A 286 1.20 21.78 -0.65
CA ASN A 286 1.54 20.91 0.48
C ASN A 286 2.20 21.76 1.58
N GLY A 287 1.61 21.79 2.77
CA GLY A 287 2.11 22.61 3.87
C GLY A 287 3.54 22.27 4.29
N LYS A 288 3.99 21.03 4.08
CA LYS A 288 5.37 20.61 4.35
C LYS A 288 6.42 21.34 3.50
N ALA A 289 6.01 21.99 2.42
CA ALA A 289 6.90 22.81 1.59
C ALA A 289 7.51 24.00 2.36
N ILE A 290 6.97 24.37 3.54
CA ILE A 290 7.54 25.43 4.37
C ILE A 290 8.99 25.15 4.77
N MET A 291 9.39 23.87 4.90
CA MET A 291 10.78 23.49 5.19
C MET A 291 11.76 23.92 4.09
N LEU A 292 11.27 24.11 2.85
CA LEU A 292 12.07 24.52 1.70
C LEU A 292 12.25 26.04 1.60
N ALA A 293 11.50 26.81 2.40
CA ALA A 293 11.59 28.26 2.39
C ALA A 293 12.87 28.75 3.10
N SER A 294 13.27 29.98 2.83
CA SER A 294 14.31 30.65 3.63
C SER A 294 13.85 30.84 5.08
N ASP A 295 14.78 31.00 6.02
CA ASP A 295 14.45 31.13 7.45
C ASP A 295 13.53 32.32 7.75
N ASN A 296 13.68 33.44 7.04
CA ASN A 296 12.79 34.60 7.12
C ASN A 296 11.33 34.25 6.79
N LEU A 297 11.10 33.37 5.82
CA LEU A 297 9.75 32.95 5.42
C LEU A 297 9.23 31.78 6.24
N LYS A 298 10.11 30.96 6.83
CA LYS A 298 9.71 29.98 7.86
C LYS A 298 9.15 30.66 9.10
N ASP A 299 9.59 31.89 9.40
CA ASP A 299 9.06 32.72 10.50
C ASP A 299 7.95 33.69 10.06
N ASN A 300 7.47 33.60 8.82
CA ASN A 300 6.41 34.48 8.32
C ASN A 300 5.02 33.91 8.64
N LYS A 301 4.23 34.66 9.42
CA LYS A 301 2.90 34.24 9.87
C LYS A 301 1.93 33.91 8.72
N ASP A 302 1.95 34.63 7.61
CA ASP A 302 1.03 34.37 6.48
C ASP A 302 1.38 33.07 5.75
N ILE A 303 2.68 32.79 5.57
CA ILE A 303 3.19 31.55 4.99
C ILE A 303 2.85 30.37 5.90
N ILE A 304 3.07 30.51 7.22
CA ILE A 304 2.71 29.52 8.22
C ILE A 304 1.21 29.24 8.21
N GLN A 305 0.40 30.31 8.19
CA GLN A 305 -1.06 30.20 8.15
C GLN A 305 -1.53 29.48 6.90
N ALA A 306 -0.90 29.73 5.75
CA ALA A 306 -1.18 29.00 4.50
C ALA A 306 -0.73 27.54 4.57
N ALA A 307 0.43 27.26 5.17
CA ALA A 307 0.97 25.92 5.32
C ALA A 307 0.05 25.03 6.18
N VAL A 308 -0.36 25.50 7.37
CA VAL A 308 -1.25 24.73 8.26
C VAL A 308 -2.67 24.57 7.68
N LYS A 309 -3.15 25.54 6.88
CA LYS A 309 -4.42 25.43 6.15
C LYS A 309 -4.37 24.42 5.01
N ALA A 310 -3.21 24.24 4.38
CA ALA A 310 -3.02 23.24 3.33
C ALA A 310 -2.77 21.83 3.92
N THR A 311 -2.04 21.74 5.02
CA THR A 311 -1.71 20.48 5.70
C THR A 311 -1.59 20.73 7.20
N GLY A 312 -2.60 20.35 7.98
CA GLY A 312 -2.70 20.67 9.41
C GLY A 312 -1.52 20.16 10.24
N LYS A 313 -1.03 18.96 9.93
CA LYS A 313 0.17 18.38 10.57
C LYS A 313 1.46 19.16 10.30
N SER A 314 1.49 20.11 9.36
CA SER A 314 2.64 21.02 9.20
C SER A 314 2.88 21.93 10.40
N LEU A 315 1.96 21.97 11.38
CA LEU A 315 2.18 22.61 12.68
C LEU A 315 3.42 22.06 13.42
N GLU A 316 3.81 20.80 13.18
CA GLU A 316 5.06 20.23 13.71
C GLU A 316 6.31 21.02 13.27
N LEU A 317 6.26 21.57 12.05
CA LEU A 317 7.42 22.14 11.34
C LEU A 317 7.61 23.65 11.56
N VAL A 318 6.71 24.30 12.28
CA VAL A 318 6.75 25.75 12.51
C VAL A 318 7.40 26.08 13.86
N PRO A 319 7.94 27.30 14.05
CA PRO A 319 8.51 27.71 15.34
C PRO A 319 7.50 27.61 16.49
N ASP A 320 7.98 27.31 17.70
CA ASP A 320 7.13 27.01 18.86
C ASP A 320 6.17 28.16 19.23
N LYS A 321 6.55 29.42 18.99
CA LYS A 321 5.65 30.57 19.19
C LYS A 321 4.36 30.49 18.38
N TYR A 322 4.35 29.78 17.25
CA TYR A 322 3.15 29.55 16.44
C TYR A 322 2.40 28.26 16.83
N LYS A 323 3.07 27.31 17.47
CA LYS A 323 2.42 26.18 18.16
C LYS A 323 1.65 26.64 19.40
N ASP A 324 1.96 27.82 19.92
CA ASP A 324 1.20 28.52 20.97
C ASP A 324 0.30 29.66 20.44
N ASP A 325 0.27 29.93 19.12
CA ASP A 325 -0.65 30.91 18.54
C ASP A 325 -2.02 30.27 18.29
N LYS A 326 -3.03 30.67 19.07
CA LYS A 326 -4.39 30.12 19.01
C LYS A 326 -4.98 30.15 17.60
N ASN A 327 -4.73 31.19 16.79
CA ASN A 327 -5.30 31.30 15.44
C ASN A 327 -4.62 30.34 14.45
N VAL A 328 -3.30 30.18 14.56
CA VAL A 328 -2.56 29.23 13.74
C VAL A 328 -2.97 27.79 14.08
N VAL A 329 -3.01 27.47 15.38
CA VAL A 329 -3.42 26.13 15.85
C VAL A 329 -4.87 25.83 15.49
N LEU A 330 -5.80 26.78 15.65
CA LEU A 330 -7.20 26.60 15.24
C LEU A 330 -7.32 26.28 13.75
N ALA A 331 -6.54 26.94 12.90
CA ALA A 331 -6.53 26.62 11.48
C ALA A 331 -5.96 25.22 11.18
N ALA A 332 -4.90 24.83 11.90
CA ALA A 332 -4.28 23.51 11.77
C ALA A 332 -5.26 22.39 12.16
N VAL A 333 -5.89 22.50 13.35
CA VAL A 333 -6.79 21.45 13.87
C VAL A 333 -8.10 21.35 13.09
N ARG A 334 -8.59 22.47 12.53
CA ARG A 334 -9.76 22.44 11.61
C ARG A 334 -9.45 21.74 10.29
N GLN A 335 -8.20 21.80 9.84
CA GLN A 335 -7.74 21.07 8.66
C GLN A 335 -7.54 19.59 8.98
N ALA A 336 -6.87 19.26 10.09
CA ALA A 336 -6.64 17.91 10.58
C ALA A 336 -6.65 17.87 12.13
N GLY A 337 -7.64 17.20 12.74
CA GLY A 337 -7.82 17.20 14.20
C GLY A 337 -6.57 16.74 14.97
N GLY A 338 -5.88 15.71 14.47
CA GLY A 338 -4.62 15.23 15.06
C GLY A 338 -3.46 16.23 15.07
N ALA A 339 -3.57 17.39 14.42
CA ALA A 339 -2.57 18.46 14.55
C ALA A 339 -2.46 18.98 16.00
N LEU A 340 -3.46 18.72 16.84
CA LEU A 340 -3.47 19.06 18.27
C LEU A 340 -2.24 18.48 19.02
N GLU A 341 -1.70 17.35 18.56
CA GLU A 341 -0.48 16.73 19.10
C GLU A 341 0.69 17.72 19.21
N PHE A 342 0.81 18.62 18.22
CA PHE A 342 1.92 19.57 18.10
C PHE A 342 1.64 20.94 18.73
N ALA A 343 0.43 21.16 19.25
CA ALA A 343 0.11 22.41 19.93
C ALA A 343 0.84 22.50 21.28
N SER A 344 0.99 23.71 21.82
CA SER A 344 1.49 23.91 23.18
C SER A 344 0.58 23.25 24.22
N GLU A 345 1.12 22.90 25.39
CA GLU A 345 0.32 22.37 26.50
C GLU A 345 -0.81 23.32 26.92
N ARG A 346 -0.55 24.64 26.84
CA ARG A 346 -1.57 25.67 27.07
C ARG A 346 -2.76 25.53 26.11
N LEU A 347 -2.51 25.29 24.82
CA LEU A 347 -3.56 25.12 23.81
C LEU A 347 -4.17 23.71 23.77
N LYS A 348 -3.45 22.67 24.20
CA LYS A 348 -4.04 21.35 24.51
C LYS A 348 -4.98 21.39 25.72
N ASN A 349 -4.92 22.46 26.51
CA ASN A 349 -5.85 22.76 27.59
C ASN A 349 -6.82 23.91 27.26
N ASP A 350 -6.80 24.44 26.02
CA ASP A 350 -7.77 25.44 25.55
C ASP A 350 -9.02 24.73 25.01
N ARG A 351 -10.16 25.01 25.62
CA ARG A 351 -11.43 24.32 25.33
C ARG A 351 -11.84 24.47 23.87
N ASP A 352 -11.70 25.65 23.27
CA ASP A 352 -12.15 25.91 21.90
C ASP A 352 -11.26 25.19 20.89
N VAL A 353 -9.95 25.18 21.14
CA VAL A 353 -8.97 24.49 20.29
C VAL A 353 -9.23 22.99 20.30
N VAL A 354 -9.36 22.39 21.49
CA VAL A 354 -9.62 20.95 21.62
C VAL A 354 -10.96 20.57 21.02
N LEU A 355 -12.02 21.34 21.30
CA LEU A 355 -13.34 21.07 20.71
C LEU A 355 -13.30 21.17 19.18
N ALA A 356 -12.59 22.15 18.60
CA ALA A 356 -12.42 22.25 17.16
C ALA A 356 -11.65 21.05 16.58
N ALA A 357 -10.63 20.55 17.29
CA ALA A 357 -9.86 19.38 16.91
C ALA A 357 -10.72 18.10 16.94
N VAL A 358 -11.44 17.89 18.04
CA VAL A 358 -12.32 16.73 18.26
C VAL A 358 -13.49 16.70 17.27
N LYS A 359 -14.11 17.85 16.98
CA LYS A 359 -15.14 17.94 15.93
C LYS A 359 -14.61 17.54 14.55
N LYS A 360 -13.32 17.73 14.30
CA LYS A 360 -12.68 17.35 13.03
C LYS A 360 -12.30 15.88 13.00
N ASP A 361 -11.74 15.36 14.09
CA ASP A 361 -11.41 13.95 14.30
C ASP A 361 -11.47 13.65 15.79
N GLY A 362 -12.41 12.80 16.21
CA GLY A 362 -12.60 12.47 17.63
C GLY A 362 -11.34 11.92 18.30
N ASP A 363 -10.46 11.26 17.54
CA ASP A 363 -9.19 10.71 18.04
C ASP A 363 -8.29 11.79 18.65
N ALA A 364 -8.48 13.06 18.24
CA ALA A 364 -7.74 14.19 18.79
C ALA A 364 -7.88 14.34 20.32
N LEU A 365 -8.93 13.79 20.93
CA LEU A 365 -9.13 13.83 22.39
C LEU A 365 -7.94 13.27 23.17
N ARG A 366 -7.23 12.27 22.61
CA ARG A 366 -6.05 11.66 23.25
C ARG A 366 -4.92 12.65 23.53
N TYR A 367 -4.85 13.75 22.78
CA TYR A 367 -3.83 14.79 22.91
C TYR A 367 -4.27 15.95 23.82
N ALA A 368 -5.53 15.96 24.24
CA ALA A 368 -6.04 16.98 25.15
C ALA A 368 -5.52 16.76 26.58
N SER A 369 -5.43 17.85 27.34
CA SER A 369 -5.15 17.78 28.78
C SER A 369 -6.15 16.89 29.52
N GLU A 370 -5.73 16.31 30.65
CA GLU A 370 -6.61 15.49 31.51
C GLU A 370 -7.92 16.18 31.86
N ARG A 371 -7.86 17.48 32.18
CA ARG A 371 -9.04 18.30 32.46
C ARG A 371 -10.05 18.31 31.31
N LEU A 372 -9.58 18.37 30.07
CA LEU A 372 -10.46 18.38 28.89
C LEU A 372 -10.86 16.97 28.43
N ARG A 373 -10.11 15.92 28.79
CA ARG A 373 -10.56 14.53 28.69
C ARG A 373 -11.63 14.17 29.72
N ASP A 374 -11.81 15.01 30.75
CA ASP A 374 -12.92 14.98 31.70
C ASP A 374 -14.05 15.97 31.35
N ASP A 375 -13.95 16.74 30.26
CA ASP A 375 -15.05 17.61 29.81
C ASP A 375 -16.13 16.76 29.14
N LYS A 376 -17.36 16.80 29.67
CA LYS A 376 -18.48 15.97 29.22
C LYS A 376 -18.84 16.25 27.76
N ASP A 377 -18.91 17.51 27.33
CA ASP A 377 -19.32 17.87 25.97
C ASP A 377 -18.27 17.47 24.93
N ILE A 378 -16.99 17.70 25.26
CA ILE A 378 -15.89 17.35 24.36
C ILE A 378 -15.81 15.82 24.22
N THR A 379 -15.85 15.10 25.35
CA THR A 379 -15.81 13.63 25.34
C THR A 379 -17.01 13.06 24.61
N LEU A 380 -18.22 13.59 24.83
CA LEU A 380 -19.43 13.16 24.12
C LEU A 380 -19.25 13.32 22.61
N THR A 381 -18.78 14.49 22.17
CA THR A 381 -18.50 14.76 20.74
C THR A 381 -17.51 13.74 20.17
N ALA A 382 -16.48 13.39 20.93
CA ALA A 382 -15.45 12.45 20.50
C ALA A 382 -15.99 11.02 20.36
N VAL A 383 -16.67 10.50 21.39
CA VAL A 383 -17.17 9.11 21.41
C VAL A 383 -18.30 8.88 20.42
N GLN A 384 -19.12 9.91 20.12
CA GLN A 384 -20.11 9.84 19.05
C GLN A 384 -19.47 9.60 17.69
N SER A 385 -18.30 10.19 17.43
CA SER A 385 -17.56 9.95 16.20
C SER A 385 -16.93 8.55 16.17
N LYS A 386 -16.27 8.12 17.26
CA LYS A 386 -15.66 6.79 17.38
C LYS A 386 -15.73 6.29 18.83
N GLY A 387 -16.55 5.28 19.09
CA GLY A 387 -16.80 4.80 20.46
C GLY A 387 -15.56 4.38 21.26
N TYR A 388 -14.54 3.80 20.61
CA TYR A 388 -13.31 3.34 21.27
C TYR A 388 -12.52 4.47 21.98
N ILE A 389 -12.80 5.73 21.64
CA ILE A 389 -12.19 6.91 22.29
C ILE A 389 -12.53 6.97 23.78
N LEU A 390 -13.58 6.27 24.23
CA LEU A 390 -13.91 6.13 25.65
C LEU A 390 -12.72 5.66 26.50
N SER A 391 -11.79 4.90 25.92
CA SER A 391 -10.52 4.50 26.56
C SER A 391 -9.71 5.68 27.11
N HIS A 392 -9.76 6.84 26.45
CA HIS A 392 -9.02 8.06 26.82
C HIS A 392 -9.77 8.96 27.81
N ALA A 393 -11.07 8.75 27.99
CA ALA A 393 -11.90 9.51 28.93
C ALA A 393 -11.49 9.25 30.38
N SER A 394 -11.84 10.18 31.27
CA SER A 394 -11.64 10.01 32.70
C SER A 394 -12.44 8.83 33.27
N ALA A 395 -12.05 8.33 34.45
CA ALA A 395 -12.83 7.31 35.16
C ALA A 395 -14.27 7.76 35.45
N ARG A 396 -14.46 9.05 35.77
CA ARG A 396 -15.78 9.64 36.00
C ARG A 396 -16.67 9.57 34.77
N LEU A 397 -16.15 9.87 33.58
CA LEU A 397 -16.92 9.81 32.34
C LEU A 397 -17.09 8.38 31.78
N LYS A 398 -16.20 7.45 32.13
CA LYS A 398 -16.42 6.01 31.92
C LYS A 398 -17.54 5.44 32.79
N ASP A 399 -17.98 6.19 33.81
CA ASP A 399 -19.13 5.89 34.66
C ASP A 399 -20.34 6.82 34.41
N ASP A 400 -20.26 7.70 33.40
CA ASP A 400 -21.37 8.56 32.97
C ASP A 400 -22.22 7.82 31.93
N LYS A 401 -23.48 7.52 32.28
CA LYS A 401 -24.37 6.69 31.46
C LYS A 401 -24.59 7.28 30.06
N ASP A 402 -24.69 8.60 29.91
CA ASP A 402 -24.93 9.24 28.60
C ASP A 402 -23.73 9.07 27.68
N ILE A 403 -22.52 9.29 28.21
CA ILE A 403 -21.26 9.13 27.48
C ILE A 403 -21.05 7.67 27.08
N VAL A 404 -21.29 6.75 28.02
CA VAL A 404 -21.14 5.32 27.79
C VAL A 404 -22.13 4.83 26.73
N LEU A 405 -23.41 5.22 26.81
CA LEU A 405 -24.41 4.87 25.81
C LEU A 405 -24.01 5.36 24.41
N ALA A 406 -23.56 6.61 24.30
CA ALA A 406 -23.08 7.15 23.03
C ALA A 406 -21.87 6.35 22.49
N ALA A 407 -20.93 5.96 23.35
CA ALA A 407 -19.76 5.20 22.97
C ALA A 407 -20.10 3.77 22.49
N VAL A 408 -20.91 3.02 23.25
CA VAL A 408 -21.25 1.62 22.90
C VAL A 408 -22.16 1.52 21.69
N GLN A 409 -23.05 2.50 21.47
CA GLN A 409 -23.88 2.60 20.26
C GLN A 409 -23.02 2.90 19.01
N SER A 410 -21.96 3.69 19.17
CA SER A 410 -20.98 3.94 18.11
C SER A 410 -20.13 2.71 17.82
N TYR A 411 -19.63 2.03 18.87
CA TYR A 411 -18.77 0.86 18.77
C TYR A 411 -18.94 -0.09 19.97
N GLY A 412 -19.53 -1.27 19.75
CA GLY A 412 -19.93 -2.20 20.83
C GLY A 412 -18.79 -2.65 21.74
N TYR A 413 -17.58 -2.88 21.20
CA TYR A 413 -16.39 -3.23 21.99
C TYR A 413 -15.87 -2.11 22.90
N SER A 414 -16.46 -0.91 22.86
CA SER A 414 -16.17 0.15 23.85
C SER A 414 -16.55 -0.28 25.27
N MET A 415 -17.40 -1.31 25.40
CA MET A 415 -17.81 -1.91 26.67
C MET A 415 -16.63 -2.33 27.56
N GLN A 416 -15.48 -2.69 26.97
CA GLN A 416 -14.27 -3.03 27.72
C GLN A 416 -13.74 -1.88 28.62
N TYR A 417 -14.06 -0.62 28.29
CA TYR A 417 -13.61 0.57 29.00
C TYR A 417 -14.63 1.12 29.99
N VAL A 418 -15.84 0.56 30.01
CA VAL A 418 -16.95 1.00 30.86
C VAL A 418 -16.70 0.60 32.32
N SER A 419 -17.19 1.39 33.26
CA SER A 419 -17.13 1.06 34.70
C SER A 419 -17.85 -0.26 35.01
N GLU A 420 -17.41 -0.97 36.05
CA GLU A 420 -18.07 -2.22 36.49
C GLU A 420 -19.55 -2.01 36.83
N ARG A 421 -19.90 -0.85 37.37
CA ARG A 421 -21.29 -0.47 37.66
C ARG A 421 -22.15 -0.41 36.41
N LEU A 422 -21.67 0.21 35.33
CA LEU A 422 -22.42 0.32 34.07
C LEU A 422 -22.29 -0.91 33.17
N LYS A 423 -21.31 -1.79 33.41
CA LYS A 423 -21.29 -3.13 32.81
C LYS A 423 -22.44 -4.02 33.30
N ASP A 424 -23.05 -3.63 34.42
CA ASP A 424 -24.21 -4.27 35.02
C ASP A 424 -25.51 -3.44 34.87
N ASP A 425 -25.51 -2.42 34.00
CA ASP A 425 -26.69 -1.63 33.62
C ASP A 425 -27.33 -2.20 32.34
N GLU A 426 -28.60 -2.59 32.43
CA GLU A 426 -29.30 -3.30 31.35
C GLU A 426 -29.38 -2.48 30.05
N ASP A 427 -29.65 -1.17 30.13
CA ASP A 427 -29.76 -0.32 28.93
C ASP A 427 -28.42 -0.24 28.19
N VAL A 428 -27.32 -0.10 28.93
CA VAL A 428 -25.96 -0.06 28.38
C VAL A 428 -25.61 -1.40 27.72
N VAL A 429 -25.92 -2.51 28.39
CA VAL A 429 -25.67 -3.86 27.89
C VAL A 429 -26.44 -4.12 26.59
N ILE A 430 -27.73 -3.83 26.56
CA ILE A 430 -28.57 -4.00 25.37
C ILE A 430 -28.05 -3.13 24.23
N ALA A 431 -27.67 -1.88 24.50
CA ALA A 431 -27.12 -0.98 23.49
C ALA A 431 -25.80 -1.51 22.90
N ALA A 432 -24.89 -2.03 23.73
CA ALA A 432 -23.62 -2.59 23.28
C ALA A 432 -23.81 -3.86 22.44
N ILE A 433 -24.64 -4.79 22.92
CA ILE A 433 -24.94 -6.06 22.25
C ILE A 433 -25.66 -5.83 20.92
N GLY A 434 -26.60 -4.88 20.88
CA GLY A 434 -27.28 -4.50 19.64
C GLY A 434 -26.33 -3.98 18.57
N LYS A 435 -25.16 -3.47 18.96
CA LYS A 435 -24.11 -3.04 18.03
C LYS A 435 -23.15 -4.17 17.63
N THR A 436 -22.77 -5.03 18.57
CA THR A 436 -21.90 -6.20 18.33
C THR A 436 -22.17 -7.25 19.41
N GLY A 437 -22.67 -8.44 19.03
CA GLY A 437 -23.01 -9.49 19.99
C GLY A 437 -21.83 -9.95 20.86
N SER A 438 -20.60 -9.95 20.32
CA SER A 438 -19.37 -10.22 21.10
C SER A 438 -19.10 -9.23 22.25
N ALA A 439 -19.82 -8.11 22.36
CA ALA A 439 -19.76 -7.25 23.55
C ALA A 439 -20.08 -8.00 24.85
N LEU A 440 -20.75 -9.16 24.76
CA LEU A 440 -21.00 -10.12 25.84
C LEU A 440 -19.74 -10.49 26.64
N GLU A 441 -18.54 -10.43 26.03
CA GLU A 441 -17.26 -10.66 26.71
C GLU A 441 -17.04 -9.71 27.91
N HIS A 442 -17.50 -8.46 27.78
CA HIS A 442 -17.13 -7.36 28.68
C HIS A 442 -18.27 -6.91 29.60
N ILE A 443 -19.37 -7.65 29.68
CA ILE A 443 -20.48 -7.36 30.60
C ILE A 443 -20.38 -8.20 31.89
N SER A 444 -21.25 -7.93 32.86
CA SER A 444 -21.31 -8.70 34.11
C SER A 444 -21.66 -10.17 33.89
N ASP A 445 -21.17 -11.06 34.75
CA ASP A 445 -21.45 -12.50 34.63
C ASP A 445 -22.94 -12.83 34.81
N ARG A 446 -23.69 -11.98 35.53
CA ARG A 446 -25.15 -12.08 35.64
C ARG A 446 -25.81 -12.07 34.26
N PHE A 447 -25.45 -11.12 33.41
CA PHE A 447 -26.03 -10.99 32.07
C PHE A 447 -25.51 -12.03 31.09
N LYS A 448 -24.31 -12.59 31.30
CA LYS A 448 -23.81 -13.75 30.53
C LYS A 448 -24.59 -15.04 30.80
N ASP A 449 -25.32 -15.11 31.90
CA ASP A 449 -26.26 -16.20 32.22
C ASP A 449 -27.73 -15.82 31.99
N GLU A 450 -28.02 -14.62 31.48
CA GLU A 450 -29.40 -14.21 31.20
C GLU A 450 -29.81 -14.63 29.79
N LYS A 451 -30.81 -15.51 29.71
CA LYS A 451 -31.22 -16.16 28.45
C LYS A 451 -31.58 -15.13 27.37
N ASP A 452 -32.36 -14.11 27.70
CA ASP A 452 -32.84 -13.14 26.71
C ASP A 452 -31.73 -12.22 26.18
N ILE A 453 -30.77 -11.87 27.04
CA ILE A 453 -29.60 -11.07 26.68
C ILE A 453 -28.65 -11.87 25.77
N VAL A 454 -28.32 -13.10 26.16
CA VAL A 454 -27.47 -13.98 25.35
C VAL A 454 -28.14 -14.32 24.03
N LEU A 455 -29.46 -14.56 24.02
CA LEU A 455 -30.20 -14.82 22.79
C LEU A 455 -30.11 -13.64 21.82
N LYS A 456 -30.30 -12.40 22.29
CA LYS A 456 -30.10 -11.19 21.47
C LYS A 456 -28.66 -11.10 20.92
N ALA A 457 -27.66 -11.44 21.74
CA ALA A 457 -26.26 -11.39 21.33
C ALA A 457 -25.94 -12.39 20.21
N VAL A 458 -26.33 -13.66 20.38
CA VAL A 458 -26.03 -14.70 19.38
C VAL A 458 -26.81 -14.53 18.08
N GLN A 459 -27.98 -13.88 18.12
CA GLN A 459 -28.74 -13.53 16.92
C GLN A 459 -28.04 -12.45 16.07
N ASN A 460 -27.30 -11.55 16.71
CA ASN A 460 -26.51 -10.52 16.03
C ASN A 460 -25.15 -11.04 15.55
N ASP A 461 -24.48 -11.84 16.39
CA ASP A 461 -23.15 -12.38 16.17
C ASP A 461 -23.03 -13.76 16.82
N GLY A 462 -23.05 -14.82 16.01
CA GLY A 462 -23.01 -16.19 16.51
C GLY A 462 -21.75 -16.51 17.33
N TYR A 463 -20.64 -15.78 17.15
CA TYR A 463 -19.42 -15.93 17.97
C TYR A 463 -19.64 -15.60 19.44
N ALA A 464 -20.67 -14.80 19.76
CA ALA A 464 -21.01 -14.41 21.13
C ALA A 464 -21.25 -15.61 22.06
N LEU A 465 -21.62 -16.79 21.53
CA LEU A 465 -21.81 -18.01 22.31
C LEU A 465 -20.58 -18.38 23.16
N LYS A 466 -19.37 -18.04 22.69
CA LYS A 466 -18.11 -18.23 23.43
C LYS A 466 -18.16 -17.65 24.84
N PHE A 467 -18.84 -16.51 25.00
CA PHE A 467 -18.85 -15.71 26.23
C PHE A 467 -20.09 -15.97 27.10
N ALA A 468 -21.05 -16.78 26.64
CA ALA A 468 -22.19 -17.19 27.44
C ALA A 468 -21.78 -18.10 28.61
N SER A 469 -22.64 -18.23 29.62
CA SER A 469 -22.46 -19.21 30.68
C SER A 469 -22.46 -20.65 30.16
N GLU A 470 -21.83 -21.58 30.87
CA GLU A 470 -21.86 -23.01 30.52
C GLU A 470 -23.29 -23.57 30.44
N ARG A 471 -24.19 -23.07 31.29
CA ARG A 471 -25.61 -23.44 31.26
C ARG A 471 -26.27 -23.05 29.94
N LEU A 472 -25.97 -21.87 29.41
CA LEU A 472 -26.54 -21.37 28.16
C LEU A 472 -25.82 -21.91 26.91
N LYS A 473 -24.55 -22.33 27.05
CA LYS A 473 -23.85 -23.13 26.03
C LYS A 473 -24.43 -24.54 25.86
N ASP A 474 -25.22 -25.01 26.82
CA ASP A 474 -26.02 -26.24 26.73
C ASP A 474 -27.52 -25.98 26.42
N ASP A 475 -27.94 -24.72 26.24
CA ASP A 475 -29.30 -24.40 25.79
C ASP A 475 -29.41 -24.57 24.28
N LYS A 476 -30.18 -25.59 23.86
CA LYS A 476 -30.35 -25.96 22.45
C LYS A 476 -30.86 -24.80 21.59
N GLN A 477 -31.74 -23.94 22.12
CA GLN A 477 -32.29 -22.81 21.37
C GLN A 477 -31.23 -21.74 21.11
N ILE A 478 -30.43 -21.40 22.12
CA ILE A 478 -29.34 -20.43 21.98
C ILE A 478 -28.30 -20.94 20.99
N VAL A 479 -27.85 -22.19 21.15
CA VAL A 479 -26.85 -22.79 20.26
C VAL A 479 -27.35 -22.85 18.82
N LEU A 480 -28.62 -23.21 18.58
CA LEU A 480 -29.20 -23.20 17.24
C LEU A 480 -29.18 -21.80 16.61
N ASN A 481 -29.55 -20.76 17.36
CA ASN A 481 -29.49 -19.38 16.84
C ASN A 481 -28.04 -18.97 16.52
N SER A 482 -27.10 -19.34 17.37
CA SER A 482 -25.67 -19.06 17.21
C SER A 482 -25.08 -19.73 15.96
N VAL A 483 -25.28 -21.05 15.79
CA VAL A 483 -24.71 -21.79 14.65
C VAL A 483 -25.38 -21.47 13.32
N ASN A 484 -26.65 -21.06 13.33
CA ASN A 484 -27.35 -20.56 12.15
C ASN A 484 -26.74 -19.24 11.63
N ASN A 485 -26.26 -18.37 12.53
CA ASN A 485 -25.56 -17.14 12.14
C ASN A 485 -24.07 -17.38 11.82
N TYR A 486 -23.40 -18.22 12.62
CA TYR A 486 -21.98 -18.54 12.49
C TYR A 486 -21.73 -20.02 12.79
N GLY A 487 -21.70 -20.87 11.76
CA GLY A 487 -21.53 -22.33 11.90
C GLY A 487 -20.39 -22.79 12.82
N PRO A 488 -19.18 -22.18 12.77
CA PRO A 488 -18.09 -22.54 13.68
C PRO A 488 -18.37 -22.25 15.17
N ALA A 489 -19.43 -21.52 15.53
CA ALA A 489 -19.84 -21.34 16.92
C ALA A 489 -20.13 -22.68 17.64
N LEU A 490 -20.35 -23.77 16.91
CA LEU A 490 -20.44 -25.13 17.44
C LEU A 490 -19.24 -25.49 18.35
N GLU A 491 -18.06 -24.88 18.12
CA GLU A 491 -16.88 -24.99 18.99
C GLU A 491 -17.21 -24.71 20.46
N TYR A 492 -18.10 -23.77 20.72
CA TYR A 492 -18.42 -23.27 22.06
C TYR A 492 -19.64 -23.94 22.69
N ALA A 493 -20.34 -24.80 21.96
CA ALA A 493 -21.46 -25.57 22.51
C ALA A 493 -20.96 -26.65 23.48
N SER A 494 -21.85 -27.12 24.36
CA SER A 494 -21.59 -28.27 25.23
C SER A 494 -21.30 -29.54 24.41
N ASP A 495 -20.59 -30.50 25.00
CA ASP A 495 -20.33 -31.79 24.34
C ASP A 495 -21.61 -32.53 23.96
N ARG A 496 -22.67 -32.38 24.78
CA ARG A 496 -24.01 -32.92 24.51
C ARG A 496 -24.59 -32.36 23.20
N LEU A 497 -24.45 -31.06 22.97
CA LEU A 497 -24.99 -30.41 21.76
C LEU A 497 -24.07 -30.56 20.55
N LYS A 498 -22.75 -30.70 20.75
CA LYS A 498 -21.79 -31.14 19.70
C LYS A 498 -22.06 -32.55 19.19
N ASP A 499 -22.86 -33.32 19.92
CA ASP A 499 -23.27 -34.68 19.60
C ASP A 499 -24.77 -34.78 19.19
N ASP A 500 -25.52 -33.68 19.27
CA ASP A 500 -26.90 -33.58 18.81
C ASP A 500 -26.95 -33.45 17.29
N LYS A 501 -27.47 -34.47 16.62
CA LYS A 501 -27.53 -34.53 15.15
C LYS A 501 -28.18 -33.30 14.53
N PHE A 502 -29.25 -32.77 15.14
CA PHE A 502 -29.98 -31.62 14.58
C PHE A 502 -29.13 -30.36 14.66
N VAL A 503 -28.52 -30.08 15.81
CA VAL A 503 -27.64 -28.92 16.01
C VAL A 503 -26.42 -28.97 15.09
N VAL A 504 -25.78 -30.15 14.98
CA VAL A 504 -24.60 -30.30 14.12
C VAL A 504 -24.97 -30.16 12.65
N MET A 505 -26.10 -30.74 12.19
CA MET A 505 -26.56 -30.55 10.82
C MET A 505 -26.81 -29.07 10.50
N GLU A 506 -27.42 -28.33 11.42
CA GLU A 506 -27.65 -26.89 11.27
C GLU A 506 -26.33 -26.13 11.11
N ALA A 507 -25.35 -26.40 11.97
CA ALA A 507 -24.03 -25.78 11.93
C ALA A 507 -23.27 -26.05 10.62
N VAL A 508 -23.23 -27.32 10.18
CA VAL A 508 -22.49 -27.70 8.96
C VAL A 508 -23.19 -27.26 7.68
N SER A 509 -24.51 -27.03 7.72
CA SER A 509 -25.26 -26.50 6.58
C SER A 509 -24.90 -25.04 6.28
N HIS A 510 -24.53 -24.27 7.32
CA HIS A 510 -24.08 -22.89 7.23
C HIS A 510 -22.56 -22.75 7.06
N SER A 511 -21.77 -23.71 7.56
CA SER A 511 -20.33 -23.78 7.32
C SER A 511 -19.81 -25.21 7.44
N GLY A 512 -19.38 -25.82 6.34
CA GLY A 512 -18.82 -27.19 6.35
C GLY A 512 -17.59 -27.34 7.27
N HIS A 513 -16.85 -26.27 7.52
CA HIS A 513 -15.75 -26.24 8.51
C HIS A 513 -16.21 -26.56 9.93
N ALA A 514 -17.48 -26.29 10.27
CA ALA A 514 -18.04 -26.57 11.59
C ALA A 514 -17.98 -28.06 11.97
N LEU A 515 -17.88 -28.97 10.99
CA LEU A 515 -17.71 -30.41 11.21
C LEU A 515 -16.52 -30.74 12.11
N LYS A 516 -15.46 -29.92 12.06
CA LYS A 516 -14.28 -30.05 12.93
C LYS A 516 -14.64 -30.09 14.41
N TYR A 517 -15.69 -29.40 14.81
CA TYR A 517 -16.09 -29.22 16.21
C TYR A 517 -17.16 -30.20 16.69
N ALA A 518 -17.69 -31.02 15.79
CA ALA A 518 -18.68 -32.04 16.14
C ALA A 518 -18.03 -33.24 16.85
N SER A 519 -18.84 -34.00 17.60
CA SER A 519 -18.38 -35.23 18.24
C SER A 519 -17.83 -36.23 17.21
N GLU A 520 -16.99 -37.18 17.65
CA GLU A 520 -16.49 -38.26 16.78
C GLU A 520 -17.63 -39.03 16.11
N ARG A 521 -18.73 -39.29 16.84
CA ARG A 521 -19.91 -39.95 16.30
C ARG A 521 -20.55 -39.15 15.17
N MET A 522 -20.61 -37.82 15.28
CA MET A 522 -21.17 -36.95 14.25
C MET A 522 -20.24 -36.79 13.04
N ARG A 523 -18.92 -36.81 13.27
CA ARG A 523 -17.89 -36.83 12.20
C ARG A 523 -17.84 -38.15 11.42
N ASP A 524 -18.48 -39.19 11.94
CA ASP A 524 -18.66 -40.49 11.27
C ASP A 524 -20.13 -40.71 10.81
N ASN A 525 -20.98 -39.69 10.88
CA ASN A 525 -22.38 -39.79 10.46
C ASN A 525 -22.55 -39.43 8.98
N ASN A 526 -23.12 -40.34 8.20
CA ASN A 526 -23.30 -40.18 6.75
C ASN A 526 -23.97 -38.85 6.38
N SER A 527 -25.17 -38.61 6.90
CA SER A 527 -25.96 -37.42 6.56
C SER A 527 -25.25 -36.10 6.94
N VAL A 528 -24.62 -36.06 8.11
CA VAL A 528 -23.90 -34.87 8.60
C VAL A 528 -22.70 -34.57 7.70
N VAL A 529 -21.89 -35.58 7.40
CA VAL A 529 -20.67 -35.43 6.58
C VAL A 529 -21.02 -35.07 5.14
N SER A 530 -22.05 -35.69 4.55
CA SER A 530 -22.51 -35.33 3.20
C SER A 530 -22.93 -33.86 3.11
N ILE A 531 -23.69 -33.36 4.10
CA ILE A 531 -24.13 -31.95 4.13
C ILE A 531 -22.91 -31.03 4.31
N ALA A 532 -21.99 -31.36 5.22
CA ALA A 532 -20.77 -30.59 5.45
C ALA A 532 -19.91 -30.49 4.18
N MET A 533 -19.70 -31.61 3.48
CA MET A 533 -18.93 -31.68 2.24
C MET A 533 -19.61 -30.96 1.07
N LYS A 534 -20.94 -30.93 1.04
CA LYS A 534 -21.71 -30.16 0.05
C LYS A 534 -21.52 -28.65 0.24
N ASN A 535 -21.37 -28.19 1.48
CA ASN A 535 -21.13 -26.78 1.79
C ASN A 535 -19.65 -26.38 1.62
N ASP A 536 -18.70 -27.22 2.08
CA ASP A 536 -17.25 -27.05 1.90
C ASP A 536 -16.58 -28.41 1.65
N SER A 537 -16.02 -28.62 0.47
CA SER A 537 -15.35 -29.89 0.11
C SER A 537 -14.16 -30.22 1.02
N ASN A 538 -13.53 -29.21 1.63
CA ASN A 538 -12.47 -29.40 2.61
C ASN A 538 -12.98 -29.91 3.96
N ALA A 539 -14.31 -29.99 4.19
CA ALA A 539 -14.88 -30.59 5.39
C ALA A 539 -14.54 -32.08 5.49
N SER A 540 -14.27 -32.75 4.36
CA SER A 540 -13.87 -34.16 4.29
C SER A 540 -12.66 -34.51 5.18
N ARG A 541 -11.74 -33.57 5.40
CA ARG A 541 -10.58 -33.77 6.30
C ARG A 541 -10.93 -33.93 7.77
N TYR A 542 -12.16 -33.58 8.16
CA TYR A 542 -12.66 -33.70 9.53
C TYR A 542 -13.55 -34.92 9.72
N ALA A 543 -13.93 -35.61 8.64
CA ALA A 543 -14.71 -36.83 8.70
C ALA A 543 -13.83 -38.05 9.00
N SER A 544 -14.45 -39.14 9.44
CA SER A 544 -13.75 -40.43 9.59
C SER A 544 -13.31 -41.00 8.23
N GLU A 545 -12.23 -41.78 8.19
CA GLU A 545 -11.82 -42.46 6.96
C GLU A 545 -12.92 -43.40 6.45
N ARG A 546 -13.58 -44.11 7.37
CA ARG A 546 -14.69 -45.03 7.10
C ARG A 546 -15.79 -44.36 6.28
N ILE A 547 -16.25 -43.17 6.67
CA ILE A 547 -17.38 -42.51 6.01
C ILE A 547 -16.96 -41.89 4.67
N ILE A 548 -15.72 -41.43 4.55
CA ILE A 548 -15.17 -40.96 3.27
C ILE A 548 -15.09 -42.09 2.25
N GLU A 549 -14.70 -43.31 2.65
CA GLU A 549 -14.72 -44.48 1.78
C GLU A 549 -16.14 -44.89 1.35
N LEU A 550 -17.10 -44.82 2.27
CA LEU A 550 -18.52 -45.10 1.97
C LEU A 550 -19.07 -44.09 0.94
N LEU A 551 -18.86 -42.79 1.17
CA LEU A 551 -19.34 -41.73 0.28
C LEU A 551 -18.69 -41.78 -1.12
N ARG A 552 -17.43 -42.24 -1.23
CA ARG A 552 -16.78 -42.47 -2.53
C ARG A 552 -17.42 -43.61 -3.33
N LYS A 553 -17.91 -44.65 -2.65
CA LYS A 553 -18.58 -45.80 -3.28
C LYS A 553 -19.99 -45.44 -3.76
N ASP A 554 -20.70 -44.57 -3.04
CA ASP A 554 -22.05 -44.14 -3.46
C ASP A 554 -22.02 -43.24 -4.71
N VAL A 555 -21.01 -42.37 -4.88
CA VAL A 555 -20.85 -41.52 -6.08
C VAL A 555 -20.58 -42.35 -7.35
N THR A 556 -19.97 -43.54 -7.22
CA THR A 556 -19.74 -44.43 -8.37
C THR A 556 -20.99 -45.16 -8.87
N TYR A 557 -22.11 -45.15 -8.13
CA TYR A 557 -23.36 -45.80 -8.56
C TYR A 557 -24.38 -44.87 -9.24
N GLU A 558 -24.24 -43.54 -9.14
CA GLU A 558 -25.13 -42.59 -9.85
C GLU A 558 -24.67 -42.24 -11.29
N PHE A 559 -23.51 -42.76 -11.73
CA PHE A 559 -22.94 -42.52 -13.07
C PHE A 559 -22.80 -43.80 -13.94
N VAL A 560 -23.52 -44.88 -13.61
CA VAL A 560 -23.58 -46.12 -14.43
C VAL A 560 -24.97 -46.30 -15.02
#